data_AF-A0A6J3H4D8-F1
#
_entry.id   AF-A0A6J3H4D8-F1
#
_cell.length_a   1.000
_cell.length_b   1.000
_cell.length_c   1.000
_cell.angle_alpha   90.00
_cell.angle_beta   90.00
_cell.angle_gamma   90.00
#
_symmetry.space_group_name_H-M   'P 1'
#
loop_
_entity.id
_entity.type
_entity.pdbx_description
1 polymer ?
#
loop_
_entity_poly.entity_id
_entity_poly.type
_entity_poly.pdbx_seq_one_letter_code
_entity_poly.pdbx_strand_id
1 'polypeptide(L)'
;MAYQSLRLEYLQIPPVSRAYTTACVLTTAAVQLELITPFQLYFNPELIFKHFQIWRLITNFLFFGPVGFNFLFNMIFLYRYCRMLEEGSFRGRTADFVFMFLFGGFLMTLFGLFVSLVFLGQAFTIMLVYVWSRRNPYVRMNFFGLLNFQAPFLPWVLMGFSLLLGNSIIVDLLGIAVGHIYFFLEDVFPNQPGGIRILKTPSIL
;
A
#
# COMPACT_ATOMS: atom_id res chain seq x y z
N MET A 1 5.45 32.41 8.25
CA MET A 1 5.15 32.18 6.82
C MET A 1 5.38 30.72 6.40
N ALA A 2 6.54 30.11 6.64
CA ALA A 2 6.78 28.69 6.27
C ALA A 2 5.85 27.65 6.94
N TYR A 3 5.43 27.88 8.18
CA TYR A 3 4.47 26.99 8.85
C TYR A 3 3.08 27.00 8.18
N GLN A 4 2.65 28.16 7.66
CA GLN A 4 1.37 28.28 6.96
C GLN A 4 1.43 27.60 5.58
N SER A 5 2.55 27.71 4.86
CA SER A 5 2.71 27.01 3.57
C SER A 5 2.70 25.49 3.74
N LEU A 6 3.43 24.95 4.72
CA LEU A 6 3.44 23.51 5.00
C LEU A 6 2.06 22.99 5.45
N ARG A 7 1.34 23.76 6.28
CA ARG A 7 -0.02 23.39 6.70
C ARG A 7 -0.98 23.36 5.51
N LEU A 8 -0.87 24.32 4.59
CA LEU A 8 -1.71 24.36 3.39
C LEU A 8 -1.39 23.19 2.45
N GLU A 9 -0.12 22.87 2.22
CA GLU A 9 0.29 21.71 1.44
C GLU A 9 -0.22 20.40 2.07
N TYR A 10 -0.11 20.25 3.39
CA TYR A 10 -0.64 19.07 4.09
C TYR A 10 -2.17 18.97 4.01
N LEU A 11 -2.88 20.09 4.05
CA LEU A 11 -4.34 20.11 3.93
C LEU A 11 -4.82 19.81 2.50
N GLN A 12 -3.99 20.07 1.49
CA GLN A 12 -4.26 19.70 0.10
C GLN A 12 -4.12 18.19 -0.17
N ILE A 13 -3.42 17.46 0.70
CA ILE A 13 -3.33 16.00 0.56
C ILE A 13 -4.71 15.39 0.85
N PRO A 14 -5.17 14.46 -0.01
CA PRO A 14 -6.41 13.72 0.21
C PRO A 14 -6.46 13.03 1.58
N PRO A 15 -7.65 12.90 2.19
CA PRO A 15 -7.78 12.49 3.58
C PRO A 15 -7.19 11.12 3.89
N VAL A 16 -7.42 10.10 3.05
CA VAL A 16 -6.95 8.73 3.32
C VAL A 16 -5.45 8.62 3.12
N SER A 17 -4.94 9.17 2.02
CA SER A 17 -3.51 9.25 1.72
C SER A 17 -2.74 9.94 2.85
N ARG A 18 -3.27 11.07 3.32
CA ARG A 18 -2.71 11.83 4.43
C ARG A 18 -2.69 11.04 5.73
N ALA A 19 -3.83 10.44 6.09
CA ALA A 19 -3.93 9.66 7.32
C ALA A 19 -2.95 8.47 7.30
N TYR A 20 -2.87 7.75 6.18
CA TYR A 20 -2.01 6.59 6.03
C TYR A 20 -0.53 6.96 6.08
N THR A 21 -0.09 7.95 5.29
CA THR A 21 1.31 8.41 5.29
C THR A 21 1.73 8.94 6.65
N THR A 22 0.89 9.73 7.32
CA THR A 22 1.17 10.23 8.67
C THR A 22 1.26 9.09 9.68
N ALA A 23 0.38 8.09 9.61
CA ALA A 23 0.45 6.93 10.49
C ALA A 23 1.75 6.13 10.29
N CYS A 24 2.23 5.99 9.06
CA CYS A 24 3.50 5.29 8.77
C CYS A 24 4.72 6.05 9.33
N VAL A 25 4.74 7.38 9.16
CA VAL A 25 5.80 8.25 9.72
C VAL A 25 5.78 8.21 11.25
N LEU A 26 4.61 8.33 11.87
CA LEU A 26 4.47 8.27 13.33
C LEU A 26 4.89 6.92 13.90
N THR A 27 4.50 5.82 13.27
CA THR A 27 4.88 4.47 13.71
C THR A 27 6.40 4.29 13.64
N THR A 28 7.03 4.77 12.57
CA THR A 28 8.49 4.69 12.42
C THR A 28 9.22 5.59 13.41
N ALA A 29 8.71 6.80 13.67
CA ALA A 29 9.25 7.69 14.69
C ALA A 29 9.13 7.09 16.09
N ALA A 30 8.00 6.46 16.43
CA ALA A 30 7.82 5.78 17.72
C ALA A 30 8.82 4.63 17.93
N VAL A 31 9.13 3.89 16.86
CA VAL A 31 10.19 2.85 16.89
C VAL A 31 11.58 3.48 17.06
N GLN A 32 11.86 4.58 16.37
CA GLN A 32 13.15 5.27 16.45
C GLN A 32 13.40 5.90 17.82
N LEU A 33 12.35 6.34 18.50
CA LEU A 33 12.39 6.86 19.87
C LEU A 33 12.38 5.75 20.93
N GLU A 34 12.47 4.48 20.52
CA GLU A 34 12.43 3.30 21.39
C GLU A 34 11.16 3.19 22.26
N LEU A 35 10.09 3.90 21.89
CA LEU A 35 8.80 3.80 22.57
C LEU A 35 8.11 2.47 22.27
N ILE A 36 8.37 1.91 21.09
CA ILE A 36 7.80 0.66 20.59
C ILE A 36 8.92 -0.15 19.93
N THR A 37 8.97 -1.46 20.18
CA THR A 37 9.94 -2.32 19.52
C THR A 37 9.39 -2.87 18.20
N PRO A 38 10.22 -3.09 17.16
CA PRO A 38 9.78 -3.76 15.93
C PRO A 38 9.14 -5.14 16.20
N PHE A 39 9.56 -5.80 17.28
CA PHE A 39 9.00 -7.07 17.76
C PHE A 39 7.54 -6.99 18.22
N GLN A 40 7.04 -5.79 18.56
CA GLN A 40 5.62 -5.59 18.86
C GLN A 40 4.77 -5.36 17.61
N LEU A 41 5.42 -5.03 16.47
CA LEU A 41 4.75 -4.65 15.23
C LEU A 41 4.71 -5.76 14.19
N TYR A 42 5.67 -6.70 14.21
CA TYR A 42 5.74 -7.76 13.20
C TYR A 42 4.52 -8.66 13.23
N PHE A 43 4.21 -9.18 12.05
CA PHE A 43 3.10 -10.08 11.83
C PHE A 43 3.41 -11.47 12.41
N ASN A 44 2.68 -11.85 13.46
CA ASN A 44 2.77 -13.19 14.05
C ASN A 44 1.36 -13.79 14.18
N PRO A 45 0.98 -14.72 13.29
CA PRO A 45 -0.32 -15.39 13.32
C PRO A 45 -0.65 -16.03 14.67
N GLU A 46 0.33 -16.66 15.30
CA GLU A 46 0.12 -17.39 16.56
C GLU A 46 -0.24 -16.44 17.70
N LEU A 47 0.45 -15.30 17.82
CA LEU A 47 0.14 -14.27 18.81
C LEU A 47 -1.20 -13.57 18.52
N ILE A 48 -1.56 -13.42 17.26
CA ILE A 48 -2.84 -12.82 16.87
C ILE A 48 -4.00 -13.72 17.28
N PHE A 49 -3.96 -15.01 16.91
CA PHE A 49 -5.06 -15.94 17.14
C PHE A 49 -5.10 -16.49 18.57
N LYS A 50 -3.95 -16.79 19.18
CA LYS A 50 -3.92 -17.36 20.54
C LYS A 50 -3.94 -16.30 21.64
N HIS A 51 -3.38 -15.11 21.40
CA HIS A 51 -3.20 -14.07 22.43
C HIS A 51 -3.97 -12.78 22.12
N PHE A 52 -4.86 -12.78 21.12
CA PHE A 52 -5.74 -11.67 20.74
C PHE A 52 -5.02 -10.32 20.54
N GLN A 53 -3.79 -10.33 20.03
CA GLN A 53 -3.03 -9.11 19.75
C GLN A 53 -3.46 -8.47 18.42
N ILE A 54 -4.71 -7.99 18.35
CA ILE A 54 -5.36 -7.50 17.12
C ILE A 54 -4.64 -6.29 16.51
N TRP A 55 -4.00 -5.46 17.32
CA TRP A 55 -3.24 -4.30 16.81
C TRP A 55 -2.16 -4.71 15.81
N ARG A 56 -1.56 -5.91 15.94
CA ARG A 56 -0.56 -6.43 15.01
C ARG A 56 -1.07 -6.56 13.58
N LEU A 57 -2.37 -6.75 13.39
CA LEU A 57 -2.99 -6.80 12.07
C LEU A 57 -2.95 -5.45 11.35
N ILE A 58 -2.89 -4.34 12.08
CA ILE A 58 -2.87 -3.00 11.51
C ILE A 58 -1.43 -2.47 11.48
N THR A 59 -0.70 -2.62 12.57
CA THR A 59 0.62 -2.02 12.73
C THR A 59 1.68 -2.58 11.77
N ASN A 60 1.53 -3.84 11.34
CA ASN A 60 2.46 -4.45 10.38
C ASN A 60 2.42 -3.79 8.98
N PHE A 61 1.29 -3.17 8.61
CA PHE A 61 1.14 -2.44 7.35
C PHE A 61 1.75 -1.03 7.42
N LEU A 62 1.82 -0.46 8.62
CA LEU A 62 2.31 0.90 8.86
C LEU A 62 3.84 0.98 8.99
N PHE A 63 4.50 -0.17 9.22
CA PHE A 63 5.94 -0.21 9.44
C PHE A 63 6.70 -0.62 8.17
N PHE A 64 7.64 0.22 7.75
CA PHE A 64 8.45 0.05 6.54
C PHE A 64 9.94 -0.18 6.84
N GLY A 65 10.29 -0.46 8.09
CA GLY A 65 11.67 -0.57 8.55
C GLY A 65 12.19 0.69 9.24
N PRO A 66 13.45 0.67 9.72
CA PRO A 66 14.07 1.82 10.36
C PRO A 66 14.26 2.99 9.38
N VAL A 67 14.47 4.19 9.94
CA VAL A 67 14.73 5.39 9.14
C VAL A 67 16.00 5.18 8.31
N GLY A 68 15.86 5.22 6.99
CA GLY A 68 16.95 4.99 6.05
C GLY A 68 16.51 5.13 4.60
N PHE A 69 17.41 4.79 3.68
CA PHE A 69 17.15 4.90 2.24
C PHE A 69 15.94 4.06 1.80
N ASN A 70 15.86 2.81 2.27
CA ASN A 70 14.74 1.92 1.99
C ASN A 70 13.38 2.50 2.43
N PHE A 71 13.31 3.03 3.65
CA PHE A 71 12.11 3.67 4.18
C PHE A 71 11.69 4.87 3.33
N LEU A 72 12.64 5.74 2.96
CA LEU A 72 12.36 6.93 2.17
C LEU A 72 11.71 6.60 0.83
N PHE A 73 12.27 5.64 0.09
CA PHE A 73 11.74 5.27 -1.23
C PHE A 73 10.35 4.65 -1.12
N ASN A 74 10.16 3.74 -0.16
CA ASN A 74 8.85 3.15 0.10
C ASN A 74 7.81 4.20 0.45
N MET A 75 8.16 5.18 1.29
CA MET A 75 7.27 6.27 1.66
C MET A 75 6.92 7.18 0.47
N ILE A 76 7.90 7.51 -0.39
CA ILE A 76 7.67 8.32 -1.59
C ILE A 76 6.69 7.61 -2.53
N PHE A 77 6.92 6.33 -2.83
CA PHE A 77 6.04 5.57 -3.71
C PHE A 77 4.65 5.40 -3.11
N LEU A 78 4.59 5.09 -1.81
CA LEU A 78 3.33 4.98 -1.10
C LEU A 78 2.53 6.28 -1.21
N TYR A 79 3.11 7.41 -0.78
CA TYR A 79 2.44 8.71 -0.83
C TYR A 79 1.98 9.06 -2.24
N ARG A 80 2.88 8.92 -3.24
CA ARG A 80 2.59 9.27 -4.63
C ARG A 80 1.42 8.45 -5.18
N TYR A 81 1.46 7.13 -5.10
CA TYR A 81 0.45 6.28 -5.74
C TYR A 81 -0.85 6.22 -4.94
N CYS A 82 -0.80 6.34 -3.61
CA CYS A 82 -1.98 6.50 -2.78
C CYS A 82 -2.75 7.77 -3.19
N ARG A 83 -2.03 8.91 -3.28
CA ARG A 83 -2.61 10.18 -3.74
C ARG A 83 -3.17 10.10 -5.16
N MET A 84 -2.42 9.51 -6.10
CA MET A 84 -2.87 9.38 -7.50
C MET A 84 -4.11 8.48 -7.64
N LEU A 85 -4.27 7.48 -6.78
CA LEU A 85 -5.48 6.66 -6.75
C LEU A 85 -6.68 7.43 -6.16
N GLU A 86 -6.48 8.12 -5.04
CA GLU A 86 -7.54 8.85 -4.34
C GLU A 86 -8.04 10.06 -5.14
N GLU A 87 -7.14 10.85 -5.75
CA GLU A 87 -7.50 12.00 -6.60
C GLU A 87 -7.91 11.59 -8.03
N GLY A 88 -7.42 10.46 -8.51
CA GLY A 88 -7.67 9.96 -9.86
C GLY A 88 -8.87 9.03 -9.90
N SER A 89 -8.62 7.74 -9.66
CA SER A 89 -9.63 6.68 -9.83
C SER A 89 -10.80 6.78 -8.84
N PHE A 90 -10.54 7.27 -7.63
CA PHE A 90 -11.52 7.31 -6.53
C PHE A 90 -11.96 8.74 -6.17
N ARG A 91 -11.82 9.69 -7.10
CA ARG A 91 -12.21 11.08 -6.84
C ARG A 91 -13.67 11.18 -6.44
N GLY A 92 -13.93 11.70 -5.23
CA GLY A 92 -15.29 11.82 -4.66
C GLY A 92 -15.91 10.50 -4.20
N ARG A 93 -15.17 9.38 -4.24
CA ARG A 93 -15.59 8.05 -3.80
C ARG A 93 -14.59 7.50 -2.78
N THR A 94 -14.41 8.23 -1.69
CA THR A 94 -13.47 7.86 -0.61
C THR A 94 -13.84 6.52 0.04
N ALA A 95 -15.12 6.19 0.14
CA ALA A 95 -15.59 4.91 0.66
C ALA A 95 -15.09 3.72 -0.19
N ASP A 96 -15.13 3.82 -1.52
CA ASP A 96 -14.61 2.80 -2.44
C ASP A 96 -13.09 2.61 -2.25
N PHE A 97 -12.36 3.71 -1.99
CA PHE A 97 -10.92 3.66 -1.73
C PHE A 97 -10.58 2.98 -0.40
N VAL A 98 -11.32 3.31 0.67
CA VAL A 98 -11.18 2.65 1.97
C VAL A 98 -11.54 1.16 1.85
N PHE A 99 -12.56 0.82 1.07
CA PHE A 99 -12.92 -0.57 0.81
C PHE A 99 -11.81 -1.34 0.10
N MET A 100 -11.14 -0.73 -0.88
CA MET A 100 -9.92 -1.31 -1.50
C MET A 100 -8.82 -1.55 -0.47
N PHE A 101 -8.60 -0.63 0.48
CA PHE A 101 -7.63 -0.80 1.56
C PHE A 101 -7.97 -2.00 2.45
N LEU A 102 -9.24 -2.11 2.86
CA LEU A 102 -9.72 -3.21 3.70
C LEU A 102 -9.62 -4.55 2.97
N PHE A 103 -10.03 -4.60 1.71
CA PHE A 103 -9.95 -5.81 0.88
C PHE A 103 -8.50 -6.26 0.66
N GLY A 104 -7.63 -5.32 0.31
CA GLY A 104 -6.19 -5.57 0.15
C GLY A 104 -5.55 -6.05 1.44
N GLY A 105 -5.82 -5.37 2.57
CA GLY A 105 -5.32 -5.76 3.88
C GLY A 105 -5.81 -7.14 4.34
N PHE A 106 -7.09 -7.46 4.07
CA PHE A 106 -7.66 -8.77 4.38
C PHE A 106 -6.99 -9.89 3.57
N LEU A 107 -6.88 -9.74 2.25
CA LEU A 107 -6.23 -10.74 1.40
C LEU A 107 -4.74 -10.90 1.72
N MET A 108 -4.04 -9.79 1.98
CA MET A 108 -2.64 -9.83 2.39
C MET A 108 -2.45 -10.53 3.73
N THR A 109 -3.33 -10.27 4.70
CA THR A 109 -3.33 -10.98 5.98
C THR A 109 -3.53 -12.47 5.75
N LEU A 110 -4.52 -12.86 4.95
CA LEU A 110 -4.83 -14.25 4.64
C LEU A 110 -3.63 -14.98 4.00
N PHE A 111 -3.02 -14.38 2.98
CA PHE A 111 -1.83 -14.96 2.34
C PHE A 111 -0.59 -14.93 3.24
N GLY A 112 -0.45 -13.91 4.08
CA GLY A 112 0.61 -13.81 5.08
C GLY A 112 0.54 -14.92 6.15
N LEU A 113 -0.60 -15.57 6.34
CA LEU A 113 -0.70 -16.77 7.20
C LEU A 113 0.06 -17.96 6.61
N PHE A 114 0.11 -18.06 5.28
CA PHE A 114 0.77 -19.17 4.57
C PHE A 114 2.22 -18.86 4.24
N VAL A 115 2.52 -17.60 3.97
CA VAL A 115 3.85 -17.10 3.65
C VAL A 115 4.31 -16.35 4.89
N SER A 116 5.16 -16.96 5.73
CA SER A 116 5.67 -16.40 6.99
C SER A 116 6.46 -15.09 6.81
N LEU A 117 5.76 -14.02 6.46
CA LEU A 117 6.30 -12.69 6.19
C LEU A 117 6.30 -11.85 7.47
N VAL A 118 7.36 -11.06 7.64
CA VAL A 118 7.58 -10.27 8.86
C VAL A 118 6.76 -8.97 8.83
N PHE A 119 6.70 -8.29 7.68
CA PHE A 119 5.99 -7.02 7.49
C PHE A 119 5.31 -6.98 6.13
N LEU A 120 4.08 -6.46 6.08
CA LEU A 120 3.29 -6.40 4.84
C LEU A 120 3.15 -4.98 4.26
N GLY A 121 3.72 -3.95 4.91
CA GLY A 121 3.67 -2.57 4.42
C GLY A 121 4.20 -2.40 2.99
N GLN A 122 5.34 -3.00 2.66
CA GLN A 122 5.90 -2.96 1.31
C GLN A 122 5.00 -3.66 0.28
N ALA A 123 4.48 -4.84 0.60
CA ALA A 123 3.53 -5.55 -0.25
C ALA A 123 2.30 -4.68 -0.56
N PHE A 124 1.80 -3.97 0.46
CA PHE A 124 0.68 -3.05 0.33
C PHE A 124 0.97 -1.89 -0.62
N THR A 125 2.14 -1.27 -0.53
CA THR A 125 2.58 -0.25 -1.50
C THR A 125 2.61 -0.81 -2.92
N ILE A 126 3.15 -2.02 -3.12
CA ILE A 126 3.19 -2.65 -4.44
C ILE A 126 1.78 -2.95 -4.97
N MET A 127 0.84 -3.35 -4.13
CA MET A 127 -0.56 -3.53 -4.54
C MET A 127 -1.17 -2.20 -5.04
N LEU A 128 -0.99 -1.10 -4.31
CA LEU A 128 -1.47 0.22 -4.74
C LEU A 128 -0.85 0.62 -6.08
N VAL A 129 0.47 0.45 -6.22
CA VAL A 129 1.20 0.71 -7.47
C VAL A 129 0.63 -0.13 -8.61
N TYR A 130 0.38 -1.41 -8.35
CA TYR A 130 -0.17 -2.34 -9.32
C TYR A 130 -1.54 -1.87 -9.82
N VAL A 131 -2.48 -1.61 -8.91
CA VAL A 131 -3.84 -1.17 -9.27
C VAL A 131 -3.78 0.13 -10.07
N TRP A 132 -2.98 1.09 -9.62
CA TRP A 132 -2.79 2.35 -10.34
C TRP A 132 -2.21 2.12 -11.75
N SER A 133 -1.18 1.29 -11.86
CA SER A 133 -0.52 1.02 -13.14
C SER A 133 -1.43 0.38 -14.17
N ARG A 134 -2.28 -0.56 -13.74
CA ARG A 134 -3.21 -1.28 -14.61
C ARG A 134 -4.37 -0.39 -15.07
N ARG A 135 -4.80 0.56 -14.24
CA ARG A 135 -5.80 1.57 -14.60
C ARG A 135 -5.27 2.67 -15.52
N ASN A 136 -3.94 2.86 -15.59
CA ASN A 136 -3.31 3.90 -16.39
C ASN A 136 -2.29 3.33 -17.41
N PRO A 137 -2.68 2.37 -18.29
CA PRO A 137 -1.73 1.58 -19.08
C PRO A 137 -0.92 2.41 -20.10
N TYR A 138 -1.48 3.51 -20.58
CA TYR A 138 -0.85 4.37 -21.61
C TYR A 138 0.09 5.43 -21.04
N VAL A 139 0.13 5.59 -19.71
CA VAL A 139 1.01 6.58 -19.08
C VAL A 139 2.46 6.12 -19.19
N ARG A 140 3.31 6.95 -19.79
CA ARG A 140 4.76 6.74 -19.83
C ARG A 140 5.37 7.22 -18.53
N MET A 141 6.11 6.34 -17.89
CA MET A 141 6.82 6.57 -16.65
C MET A 141 8.31 6.74 -16.94
N ASN A 142 8.91 7.72 -16.29
CA ASN A 142 10.36 7.88 -16.24
C ASN A 142 10.82 7.59 -14.81
N PHE A 143 11.61 6.55 -14.64
CA PHE A 143 12.15 6.12 -13.36
C PHE A 143 13.56 6.71 -13.19
N PHE A 144 13.67 7.72 -12.31
CA PHE A 144 14.90 8.45 -11.99
C PHE A 144 15.65 9.07 -13.18
N GLY A 145 14.98 9.31 -14.31
CA GLY A 145 15.64 9.83 -15.52
C GLY A 145 16.39 8.77 -16.32
N LEU A 146 16.47 7.53 -15.82
CA LEU A 146 17.31 6.47 -16.36
C LEU A 146 16.53 5.49 -17.24
N LEU A 147 15.30 5.16 -16.83
CA LEU A 147 14.48 4.15 -17.50
C LEU A 147 13.13 4.73 -17.88
N ASN A 148 12.76 4.60 -19.15
CA ASN A 148 11.45 4.98 -19.67
C ASN A 148 10.65 3.73 -20.01
N PHE A 149 9.47 3.56 -19.41
CA PHE A 149 8.59 2.41 -19.64
C PHE A 149 7.12 2.80 -19.43
N GLN A 150 6.20 1.92 -19.79
CA GLN A 150 4.76 2.13 -19.58
C GLN A 150 4.34 1.73 -18.17
N ALA A 151 3.35 2.41 -17.60
CA ALA A 151 2.90 2.19 -16.23
C ALA A 151 2.74 0.71 -15.83
N PRO A 152 2.17 -0.22 -16.63
CA PRO A 152 1.99 -1.62 -16.23
C PRO A 152 3.27 -2.36 -15.85
N PHE A 153 4.43 -1.91 -16.31
CA PHE A 153 5.74 -2.47 -15.95
C PHE A 153 6.29 -1.96 -14.62
N LEU A 154 5.68 -0.92 -14.05
CA LEU A 154 6.15 -0.27 -12.83
C LEU A 154 6.27 -1.21 -11.62
N PRO A 155 5.30 -2.09 -11.30
CA PRO A 155 5.43 -3.00 -10.16
C PRO A 155 6.64 -3.93 -10.30
N TRP A 156 6.96 -4.35 -11.53
CA TRP A 156 8.09 -5.22 -11.83
C TRP A 156 9.43 -4.49 -11.71
N VAL A 157 9.48 -3.23 -12.13
CA VAL A 157 10.67 -2.37 -11.94
C VAL A 157 10.90 -2.10 -10.45
N LEU A 158 9.83 -1.83 -9.68
CA LEU A 158 9.94 -1.67 -8.23
C LEU A 158 10.40 -2.94 -7.55
N MET A 159 9.92 -4.11 -7.96
CA MET A 159 10.40 -5.40 -7.45
C MET A 159 11.90 -5.60 -7.71
N GLY A 160 12.38 -5.25 -8.91
CA GLY A 160 13.82 -5.27 -9.21
C GLY A 160 14.63 -4.32 -8.32
N PHE A 161 14.09 -3.13 -8.05
CA PHE A 161 14.73 -2.17 -7.14
C PHE A 161 14.70 -2.63 -5.67
N SER A 162 13.58 -3.21 -5.22
CA SER A 162 13.44 -3.84 -3.91
C SER A 162 14.51 -4.91 -3.68
N LEU A 163 14.78 -5.75 -4.68
CA LEU A 163 15.85 -6.74 -4.62
C LEU A 163 17.24 -6.08 -4.46
N LEU A 164 17.52 -4.99 -5.19
CA LEU A 164 18.77 -4.24 -5.04
C LEU A 164 18.93 -3.60 -3.66
N LEU A 165 17.82 -3.27 -3.00
CA LEU A 165 17.80 -2.77 -1.62
C LEU A 165 17.83 -3.88 -0.56
N GLY A 166 17.91 -5.15 -0.96
CA GLY A 166 17.94 -6.31 -0.06
C GLY A 166 16.58 -6.71 0.51
N ASN A 167 15.47 -6.21 -0.06
CA ASN A 167 14.13 -6.66 0.34
C ASN A 167 13.80 -8.03 -0.26
N SER A 168 12.83 -8.71 0.36
CA SER A 168 12.33 -10.01 -0.13
C SER A 168 11.40 -9.82 -1.32
N ILE A 169 11.75 -10.44 -2.45
CA ILE A 169 10.93 -10.46 -3.69
C ILE A 169 9.55 -11.07 -3.42
N ILE A 170 9.44 -12.00 -2.47
CA ILE A 170 8.19 -12.68 -2.13
C ILE A 170 7.13 -11.68 -1.65
N VAL A 171 7.56 -10.64 -0.93
CA VAL A 171 6.69 -9.56 -0.44
C VAL A 171 6.11 -8.77 -1.63
N ASP A 172 6.95 -8.45 -2.61
CA ASP A 172 6.52 -7.72 -3.81
C ASP A 172 5.58 -8.57 -4.69
N LEU A 173 5.92 -9.85 -4.89
CA LEU A 173 5.07 -10.78 -5.64
C LEU A 173 3.69 -10.94 -4.99
N LEU A 174 3.64 -11.00 -3.67
CA LEU A 174 2.39 -11.03 -2.93
C LEU A 174 1.57 -9.75 -3.18
N GLY A 175 2.22 -8.58 -3.13
CA GLY A 175 1.60 -7.30 -3.47
C GLY A 175 1.01 -7.28 -4.89
N ILE A 176 1.77 -7.78 -5.87
CA ILE A 176 1.34 -7.91 -7.27
C ILE A 176 0.13 -8.84 -7.39
N ALA A 177 0.17 -10.00 -6.74
CA ALA A 177 -0.91 -10.98 -6.78
C ALA A 177 -2.21 -10.43 -6.20
N VAL A 178 -2.16 -9.82 -5.01
CA VAL A 178 -3.33 -9.20 -4.37
C VAL A 178 -3.85 -8.03 -5.20
N GLY A 179 -2.96 -7.19 -5.75
CA GLY A 179 -3.34 -6.10 -6.65
C GLY A 179 -4.02 -6.61 -7.92
N HIS A 180 -3.56 -7.73 -8.48
CA HIS A 180 -4.17 -8.37 -9.63
C HIS A 180 -5.56 -8.92 -9.33
N ILE A 181 -5.74 -9.58 -8.19
CA ILE A 181 -7.06 -10.09 -7.74
C ILE A 181 -8.05 -8.93 -7.61
N TYR A 182 -7.66 -7.84 -6.93
CA TYR A 182 -8.52 -6.67 -6.79
C TYR A 182 -8.87 -6.06 -8.16
N PHE A 183 -7.87 -5.79 -9.00
CA PHE A 183 -8.08 -5.23 -10.34
C PHE A 183 -8.97 -6.14 -11.21
N PHE A 184 -8.79 -7.46 -11.13
CA PHE A 184 -9.60 -8.40 -11.88
C PHE A 184 -11.07 -8.35 -11.41
N LEU A 185 -11.32 -8.38 -10.10
CA LEU A 185 -12.68 -8.39 -9.55
C LEU A 185 -13.42 -7.05 -9.73
N GLU A 186 -12.70 -5.93 -9.67
CA GLU A 186 -13.29 -4.58 -9.76
C GLU A 186 -13.41 -4.09 -11.21
N ASP A 187 -12.34 -4.23 -12.00
CA ASP A 187 -12.24 -3.58 -13.31
C ASP A 187 -12.47 -4.54 -14.48
N VAL A 188 -12.15 -5.84 -14.35
CA VAL A 188 -12.24 -6.80 -15.45
C VAL A 188 -13.54 -7.60 -15.42
N PHE A 189 -13.83 -8.23 -14.28
CA PHE A 189 -14.95 -9.15 -14.11
C PHE A 189 -16.31 -8.51 -14.40
N PRO A 190 -16.62 -7.27 -13.96
CA PRO A 190 -17.90 -6.63 -14.28
C PRO A 190 -18.09 -6.29 -15.77
N ASN A 191 -17.00 -6.21 -16.53
CA ASN A 191 -17.02 -5.88 -17.96
C ASN A 191 -17.06 -7.13 -18.86
N GLN A 192 -17.05 -8.33 -18.29
CA GLN A 192 -17.18 -9.58 -19.03
C GLN A 192 -18.66 -9.96 -19.25
N PRO A 193 -18.98 -10.80 -20.27
CA PRO A 193 -20.34 -11.29 -20.48
C PRO A 193 -20.83 -12.07 -19.24
N GLY A 194 -21.87 -11.56 -18.56
CA GLY A 194 -22.37 -12.12 -17.29
C GLY A 194 -21.66 -11.61 -16.03
N GLY A 195 -20.78 -10.63 -16.16
CA GLY A 195 -20.08 -9.98 -15.06
C GLY A 195 -21.00 -9.26 -14.08
N ILE A 196 -20.80 -9.49 -12.79
CA ILE A 196 -21.44 -8.74 -11.71
C ILE A 196 -20.40 -7.95 -10.93
N ARG A 197 -20.77 -6.76 -10.44
CA ARG A 197 -19.93 -6.05 -9.46
C ARG A 197 -19.99 -6.78 -8.11
N ILE A 198 -19.00 -7.65 -7.88
CA ILE A 198 -18.83 -8.39 -6.62
C ILE A 198 -18.43 -7.44 -5.48
N LEU A 199 -17.54 -6.50 -5.77
CA LEU A 199 -17.03 -5.52 -4.81
C LEU A 199 -17.96 -4.31 -4.77
N LYS A 200 -19.13 -4.44 -4.13
CA LYS A 200 -19.97 -3.28 -3.80
C LYS A 200 -19.56 -2.73 -2.44
N THR A 201 -19.21 -1.46 -2.41
CA THR A 201 -18.95 -0.73 -1.18
C THR A 201 -20.19 -0.76 -0.29
N PRO A 202 -20.09 -1.27 0.96
CA PRO A 202 -21.22 -1.30 1.87
C PRO A 202 -21.61 0.14 2.24
N SER A 203 -22.91 0.42 2.34
CA SER A 203 -23.46 1.77 2.62
C SER A 203 -23.10 2.36 3.99
N ILE A 204 -22.32 1.62 4.79
CA ILE A 204 -21.90 1.98 6.15
C ILE A 204 -20.55 2.75 6.13
N LEU A 205 -19.82 2.72 5.00
CA LEU A 205 -18.56 3.45 4.76
C LEU A 205 -18.80 4.77 4.02
#